data_AF-A0A4Q9V2F2-F1
#
_entry.id   AF-A0A4Q9V2F2-F1
#
_cell.length_a   1.000
_cell.length_b   1.000
_cell.length_c   1.000
_cell.angle_alpha   90.00
_cell.angle_beta   90.00
_cell.angle_gamma   90.00
#
_symmetry.space_group_name_H-M   'P 1'
#
loop_
_entity.id
_entity.type
_entity.pdbx_description
1 polymer ?
#
loop_
_entity_poly.entity_id
_entity_poly.type
_entity_poly.pdbx_seq_one_letter_code
_entity_poly.pdbx_strand_id
1 'polypeptide(L)'
;MQGNAEEKDDDAGLQLYRDVLRIEKGWWTIARTREDAINVVLGISPMRYYLLLSELLDTREFWELDPVLVDRLRSLRDRRLAERGELPDRKVSEIASDVPETQTGTDDFLTEGVDLQRG
;
A
#
# COMPACT_ATOMS: atom_id res chain seq x y z
N MET A 1 3.71 19.88 35.43
CA MET A 1 3.80 20.09 33.97
C MET A 1 4.82 19.11 33.41
N GLN A 2 4.39 17.88 33.15
CA GLN A 2 5.16 16.84 32.46
C GLN A 2 4.13 16.11 31.61
N GLY A 3 4.15 16.38 30.31
CA GLY A 3 3.16 15.96 29.33
C GLY A 3 3.43 16.76 28.06
N ASN A 4 4.29 16.22 27.20
CA ASN A 4 4.57 16.76 25.86
C ASN A 4 5.49 15.88 25.01
N ALA A 5 6.03 14.77 25.55
CA ALA A 5 6.94 13.89 24.81
C ALA A 5 6.21 12.70 24.15
N GLU A 6 5.25 12.06 24.83
CA GLU A 6 4.49 10.92 24.27
C GLU A 6 3.52 11.33 23.16
N GLU A 7 2.86 12.48 23.26
CA GLU A 7 1.87 12.94 22.28
C GLU A 7 2.48 13.22 20.89
N LYS A 8 3.79 13.53 20.84
CA LYS A 8 4.49 13.87 19.60
C LYS A 8 4.87 12.64 18.78
N ASP A 9 5.08 11.51 19.44
CA ASP A 9 5.41 10.24 18.79
C ASP A 9 4.15 9.62 18.16
N ASP A 10 3.00 9.76 18.81
CA ASP A 10 1.70 9.37 18.27
C ASP A 10 1.33 10.20 17.03
N ASP A 11 1.52 11.52 17.09
CA ASP A 11 1.31 12.43 15.96
C ASP A 11 2.23 12.10 14.78
N ALA A 12 3.49 11.76 15.04
CA ALA A 12 4.43 11.36 13.99
C ALA A 12 4.02 10.04 13.31
N GLY A 13 3.53 9.06 14.08
CA GLY A 13 2.97 7.82 13.56
C GLY A 13 1.73 8.04 12.69
N LEU A 14 0.80 8.87 13.16
CA LEU A 14 -0.40 9.23 12.40
C LEU A 14 -0.08 9.98 11.11
N GLN A 15 0.94 10.84 11.12
CA GLN A 15 1.40 11.54 9.92
C GLN A 15 1.99 10.58 8.90
N LEU A 16 2.84 9.64 9.35
CA LEU A 16 3.37 8.58 8.51
C LEU A 16 2.25 7.78 7.84
N TYR A 17 1.20 7.44 8.58
CA TYR A 17 0.08 6.67 8.03
C TYR A 17 -0.66 7.45 6.94
N ARG A 18 -0.93 8.75 7.17
CA ARG A 18 -1.58 9.62 6.19
C ARG A 18 -0.75 9.77 4.92
N ASP A 19 0.56 9.86 5.06
CA ASP A 19 1.48 10.00 3.94
C ASP A 19 1.57 8.72 3.10
N VAL A 20 1.59 7.54 3.74
CA VAL A 20 1.46 6.24 3.06
C VAL A 20 0.13 6.18 2.28
N LEU A 21 -1.00 6.52 2.91
CA LEU A 21 -2.30 6.52 2.23
C LEU A 21 -2.33 7.50 1.05
N ARG A 22 -1.67 8.66 1.14
CA ARG A 22 -1.58 9.62 0.05
C ARG A 22 -0.84 9.03 -1.17
N ILE A 23 0.28 8.35 -0.94
CA ILE A 23 1.04 7.67 -2.00
C ILE A 23 0.19 6.58 -2.64
N GLU A 24 -0.44 5.71 -1.84
CA GLU A 24 -1.27 4.61 -2.34
C GLU A 24 -2.49 5.10 -3.13
N LYS A 25 -3.10 6.22 -2.72
CA LYS A 25 -4.26 6.80 -3.40
C LYS A 25 -3.94 7.52 -4.70
N GLY A 26 -2.71 7.99 -4.90
CA GLY A 26 -2.48 9.01 -5.91
C GLY A 26 -1.03 9.32 -6.27
N TRP A 27 -0.11 8.36 -6.24
CA TRP A 27 1.31 8.64 -6.54
C TRP A 27 1.55 9.38 -7.87
N TRP A 28 0.70 9.19 -8.89
CA TRP A 28 0.79 9.88 -10.19
C TRP A 28 0.61 11.40 -10.10
N THR A 29 -0.06 11.92 -9.07
CA THR A 29 -0.17 13.37 -8.85
C THR A 29 1.05 13.97 -8.16
N ILE A 30 1.90 13.12 -7.58
CA ILE A 30 3.06 13.49 -6.77
C ILE A 30 4.32 13.40 -7.64
N ALA A 31 4.48 12.30 -8.37
CA ALA A 31 5.63 12.04 -9.21
C ALA A 31 5.30 11.12 -10.39
N ARG A 32 6.25 11.00 -11.33
CA ARG A 32 6.13 10.15 -12.52
C ARG A 32 6.25 8.67 -12.22
N THR A 33 6.87 8.30 -11.10
CA THR A 33 7.02 6.93 -10.65
C THR A 33 6.58 6.83 -9.19
N ARG A 34 6.12 5.65 -8.77
CA ARG A 34 5.75 5.39 -7.38
C ARG A 34 6.96 5.53 -6.45
N GLU A 35 8.13 5.10 -6.90
CA GLU A 35 9.39 5.21 -6.16
C GLU A 35 9.79 6.67 -5.93
N ASP A 36 9.66 7.53 -6.93
CA ASP A 36 9.90 8.96 -6.78
C ASP A 36 8.88 9.58 -5.81
N ALA A 37 7.61 9.17 -5.87
CA ALA A 37 6.59 9.66 -4.93
C ALA A 37 6.91 9.25 -3.47
N ILE A 38 7.39 8.03 -3.27
CA ILE A 38 7.86 7.54 -1.96
C ILE A 38 9.03 8.39 -1.46
N ASN A 39 10.04 8.63 -2.30
CA ASN A 39 11.19 9.45 -1.94
C ASN A 39 10.78 10.90 -1.63
N VAL A 40 9.86 11.48 -2.40
CA VAL A 40 9.40 12.88 -2.21
C VAL A 40 8.59 13.06 -0.93
N VAL A 41 7.69 12.13 -0.62
CA VAL A 41 6.76 12.26 0.51
C VAL A 41 7.39 11.78 1.81
N LEU A 42 8.09 10.65 1.79
CA LEU A 42 8.60 9.98 2.99
C LEU A 42 10.12 10.10 3.14
N GLY A 43 10.86 10.44 2.10
CA GLY A 43 12.33 10.53 2.16
C GLY A 43 13.04 9.21 2.41
N ILE A 44 12.35 8.08 2.20
CA ILE A 44 12.89 6.72 2.41
C ILE A 44 13.05 5.99 1.09
N SER A 45 13.94 4.99 1.07
CA SER A 45 14.07 4.15 -0.12
C SER A 45 12.79 3.34 -0.39
N PRO A 46 12.50 3.03 -1.66
CA PRO A 46 11.36 2.19 -2.03
C PRO A 46 11.35 0.81 -1.34
N MET A 47 12.53 0.20 -1.18
CA MET A 47 12.65 -1.07 -0.47
C MET A 47 12.17 -0.94 0.99
N ARG A 48 12.61 0.11 1.70
CA ARG A 48 12.20 0.36 3.08
C ARG A 48 10.69 0.64 3.16
N TYR A 49 10.14 1.32 2.17
CA TYR A 49 8.71 1.59 2.08
C TYR A 49 7.87 0.31 2.05
N TYR A 50 8.21 -0.67 1.20
CA TYR A 50 7.41 -1.90 1.11
C TYR A 50 7.51 -2.78 2.35
N LEU A 51 8.67 -2.78 3.03
CA LEU A 51 8.82 -3.44 4.33
C LEU A 51 7.94 -2.78 5.39
N LEU A 52 8.04 -1.46 5.51
CA LEU A 52 7.21 -0.67 6.43
C LEU A 52 5.72 -0.86 6.13
N LEU A 53 5.31 -0.78 4.85
CA LEU A 53 3.92 -0.96 4.44
C LEU A 53 3.39 -2.32 4.92
N SER A 54 4.18 -3.38 4.80
CA SER A 54 3.79 -4.71 5.25
C SER A 54 3.52 -4.75 6.76
N GLU A 55 4.36 -4.09 7.56
CA GLU A 55 4.18 -3.95 9.02
C GLU A 55 2.95 -3.10 9.38
N LEU A 56 2.78 -1.95 8.70
CA LEU A 56 1.64 -1.05 8.91
C LEU A 56 0.31 -1.72 8.55
N LEU A 57 0.29 -2.57 7.53
CA LEU A 57 -0.90 -3.31 7.16
C LEU A 57 -1.39 -4.22 8.28
N ASP A 58 -0.56 -4.66 9.23
CA ASP A 58 -1.01 -5.50 10.36
C ASP A 58 -1.40 -4.68 11.61
N THR A 59 -1.28 -3.35 11.54
CA THR A 59 -1.55 -2.42 12.64
C THR A 59 -3.02 -1.97 12.67
N ARG A 60 -3.62 -1.83 13.86
CA ARG A 60 -5.06 -1.52 14.02
C ARG A 60 -5.35 -0.05 13.70
N GLU A 61 -4.46 0.83 14.10
CA GLU A 61 -4.51 2.28 13.93
C GLU A 61 -4.49 2.66 12.44
N PHE A 62 -3.71 1.93 11.63
CA PHE A 62 -3.69 2.10 10.18
C PHE A 62 -5.03 1.70 9.54
N TRP A 63 -5.65 0.64 10.05
CA TRP A 63 -6.97 0.17 9.59
C TRP A 63 -8.10 1.15 9.94
N GLU A 64 -8.03 1.81 11.10
CA GLU A 64 -9.03 2.81 11.51
C GLU A 64 -9.02 4.07 10.64
N LEU A 65 -7.90 4.40 9.99
CA LEU A 65 -7.79 5.58 9.12
C LEU A 65 -8.49 5.40 7.77
N ASP A 66 -8.33 4.22 7.14
CA ASP A 66 -8.97 3.90 5.87
C ASP A 66 -9.19 2.38 5.73
N PRO A 67 -10.27 1.85 6.34
CA PRO A 67 -10.47 0.40 6.40
C PRO A 67 -10.64 -0.22 5.01
N VAL A 68 -11.20 0.51 4.04
CA VAL A 68 -11.43 0.02 2.68
C VAL A 68 -10.11 -0.12 1.91
N LEU A 69 -9.24 0.87 1.99
CA LEU A 69 -7.95 0.81 1.31
C LEU A 69 -7.03 -0.25 1.94
N VAL A 70 -6.99 -0.30 3.28
CA VAL A 70 -6.15 -1.26 4.00
C VAL A 70 -6.59 -2.69 3.75
N ASP A 71 -7.90 -2.96 3.73
CA ASP A 71 -8.44 -4.29 3.41
C ASP A 71 -8.07 -4.72 1.98
N ARG A 72 -8.18 -3.82 1.01
CA ARG A 72 -7.74 -4.06 -0.37
C ARG A 72 -6.24 -4.40 -0.44
N LEU A 73 -5.40 -3.66 0.27
CA LEU A 73 -3.95 -3.89 0.30
C LEU A 73 -3.59 -5.23 0.96
N ARG A 74 -4.28 -5.61 2.05
CA ARG A 74 -4.14 -6.93 2.68
C ARG A 74 -4.54 -8.05 1.73
N SER A 75 -5.67 -7.93 1.05
CA SER A 75 -6.13 -8.93 0.08
C SER A 75 -5.14 -9.12 -1.08
N LEU A 76 -4.57 -8.02 -1.61
CA LEU A 76 -3.52 -8.08 -2.63
C LEU A 76 -2.25 -8.78 -2.13
N ARG A 77 -1.86 -8.55 -0.86
CA ARG A 77 -0.73 -9.24 -0.22
C ARG A 77 -1.00 -10.74 -0.13
N ASP A 78 -2.16 -11.12 0.36
CA ASP A 78 -2.55 -12.51 0.53
C ASP A 78 -2.61 -13.23 -0.83
N ARG A 79 -3.14 -12.58 -1.87
CA ARG A 79 -3.12 -13.15 -3.23
C ARG A 79 -1.70 -13.41 -3.74
N ARG A 80 -0.77 -12.48 -3.54
CA ARG A 80 0.65 -12.66 -3.92
C ARG A 80 1.32 -13.81 -3.16
N LEU A 81 0.93 -14.04 -1.90
CA LEU A 81 1.42 -15.19 -1.12
C LEU A 81 0.80 -16.51 -1.60
N ALA A 82 -0.47 -16.49 -2.04
CA ALA A 82 -1.12 -17.66 -2.66
C ALA A 82 -0.40 -18.07 -3.95
N GLU A 83 -0.10 -17.10 -4.81
CA GLU A 83 0.62 -17.30 -6.07
C GLU A 83 2.04 -17.87 -5.86
N ARG A 84 2.66 -17.59 -4.70
CA ARG A 84 3.95 -18.13 -4.28
C ARG A 84 3.87 -19.51 -3.62
N GLY A 85 2.66 -20.05 -3.40
CA GLY A 85 2.43 -21.35 -2.77
C GLY A 85 2.56 -21.35 -1.24
N GLU A 86 2.51 -20.18 -0.61
CA GLU A 86 2.89 -19.98 0.79
C GLU A 86 1.68 -19.87 1.74
N LEU A 87 0.45 -19.85 1.21
CA LEU A 87 -0.79 -19.85 2.00
C LEU A 87 -1.34 -21.27 2.23
N PRO A 88 -1.81 -21.60 3.45
CA PRO A 88 -2.50 -22.85 3.69
C PRO A 88 -3.84 -22.86 2.93
N ASP A 89 -4.04 -23.91 2.13
CA ASP A 89 -5.13 -24.25 1.19
C ASP A 89 -6.56 -23.77 1.55
N ARG A 90 -6.83 -23.60 2.84
CA ARG A 90 -8.12 -23.20 3.44
C ARG A 90 -8.53 -21.73 3.29
N LYS A 91 -7.62 -20.79 2.99
CA LYS A 91 -7.97 -19.37 2.79
C LYS A 91 -8.23 -18.97 1.33
N VAL A 92 -7.78 -19.78 0.37
CA VAL A 92 -7.90 -19.47 -1.06
C VAL A 92 -9.36 -19.46 -1.52
N SER A 93 -10.20 -20.31 -0.92
CA SER A 93 -11.63 -20.44 -1.25
C SER A 93 -12.48 -19.24 -0.84
N GLU A 94 -12.08 -18.48 0.20
CA GLU A 94 -12.81 -17.30 0.70
C GLU A 94 -12.48 -16.04 -0.11
N ILE A 95 -11.29 -15.98 -0.69
CA ILE A 95 -10.85 -14.87 -1.57
C ILE A 95 -11.41 -15.02 -2.98
N ALA A 96 -11.61 -16.26 -3.46
CA ALA A 96 -12.07 -16.56 -4.81
C ALA A 96 -13.52 -16.13 -5.10
N SER A 97 -14.34 -15.88 -4.08
CA SER A 97 -15.76 -15.49 -4.26
C SER A 97 -15.99 -14.02 -4.61
N ASP A 98 -14.98 -13.14 -4.45
CA ASP A 98 -15.14 -11.69 -4.61
C ASP A 98 -14.33 -11.10 -5.79
N VAL A 99 -13.98 -11.95 -6.77
CA VAL A 99 -13.20 -11.53 -7.94
C VAL A 99 -14.14 -11.09 -9.07
N PRO A 100 -14.20 -9.79 -9.44
CA PRO A 100 -14.64 -9.42 -10.78
C PRO A 100 -13.57 -9.90 -11.76
N GLU A 101 -13.99 -10.82 -12.63
CA GLU A 101 -13.20 -11.40 -13.70
C GLU A 101 -12.78 -10.29 -14.69
N THR A 102 -11.65 -9.62 -14.45
CA THR A 102 -10.80 -9.03 -15.50
C THR A 102 -9.40 -8.71 -14.99
N GLN A 103 -8.44 -9.21 -15.77
CA GLN A 103 -7.04 -8.79 -15.88
C GLN A 103 -6.15 -9.12 -14.69
N THR A 104 -5.62 -10.34 -14.78
CA THR A 104 -4.25 -10.73 -14.43
C THR A 104 -3.29 -9.55 -14.50
N GLY A 105 -3.14 -8.83 -13.37
CA GLY A 105 -2.04 -7.93 -13.13
C GLY A 105 -0.84 -8.78 -12.72
N THR A 106 -0.28 -9.50 -13.69
CA THR A 106 1.12 -9.89 -13.63
C THR A 106 1.93 -8.63 -13.35
N ASP A 107 2.86 -8.78 -12.44
CA ASP A 107 3.96 -7.89 -12.18
C ASP A 107 4.72 -7.66 -13.50
N ASP A 108 4.24 -6.74 -14.34
CA ASP A 108 4.87 -6.34 -15.60
C ASP A 108 4.31 -4.98 -16.05
N PHE A 109 4.74 -3.90 -15.39
CA PHE A 109 4.62 -2.54 -15.93
C PHE A 109 6.00 -2.04 -16.38
N LEU A 110 6.82 -2.95 -16.91
CA LEU A 110 7.91 -2.61 -17.81
C LEU A 110 7.47 -2.96 -19.24
N THR A 111 7.43 -1.92 -20.08
CA THR A 111 7.43 -1.98 -21.55
C THR A 111 6.06 -1.84 -22.22
N GLU A 112 5.96 -0.72 -22.95
CA GLU A 112 5.00 -0.37 -24.01
C GLU A 112 3.72 0.36 -23.59
N GLY A 113 3.55 1.57 -24.16
CA GLY A 113 2.33 2.36 -24.04
C GLY A 113 2.59 3.82 -23.72
N VAL A 114 3.35 4.49 -24.58
CA VAL A 114 3.20 5.93 -24.77
C VAL A 114 1.73 6.17 -25.13
N ASP A 115 0.95 6.82 -24.27
CA ASP A 115 -0.28 7.45 -24.74
C ASP A 115 -0.37 8.92 -24.31
N LEU A 116 -0.23 9.74 -25.33
CA LEU A 116 -0.38 11.17 -25.39
C LEU A 116 -1.88 11.48 -25.44
N GLN A 117 -2.54 11.75 -24.31
CA GLN A 117 -3.80 12.49 -24.37
C GLN A 117 -3.82 13.63 -23.38
N ARG A 118 -3.18 14.72 -23.82
CA ARG A 118 -3.68 16.08 -23.61
C ARG A 118 -4.94 16.25 -24.48
N GLY A 119 -6.04 16.59 -23.83
CA GLY A 119 -7.17 17.34 -24.38
C GLY A 119 -7.56 18.39 -23.37
#